data_AF-A0A815W945-F1
#
_entry.id   AF-A0A815W945-F1
#
_cell.length_a   1.000
_cell.length_b   1.000
_cell.length_c   1.000
_cell.angle_alpha   90.00
_cell.angle_beta   90.00
_cell.angle_gamma   90.00
#
_symmetry.space_group_name_H-M   'P 1'
#
loop_
_entity.id
_entity.type
_entity.pdbx_description
1 polymer ?
#
loop_
_entity_poly.entity_id
_entity_poly.type
_entity_poly.pdbx_seq_one_letter_code
_entity_poly.pdbx_strand_id
1 'polypeptide(L)'
;MLDYLNIKQINGLKIETTIRLCRFVVQNNSFSYNDKYYHEIRGGAMGSPLALTIPNCYMLFFERDIIKQINNGGGLYISQVGYSTNFLDLYIENLKNGELFTEVYHKPSYEPYYLPFNSVHPMYMKKNIPFAMLIRTIKYCSLFEAYLNEREKLRITLLLNKYPGEFIEKKFSHKYKLKCFTYDERNRISSYNQNDEIQKSF
;
A
#
# COMPACT_ATOMS: atom_id res chain seq x y z
N MET A 1 31.93 -4.82 -1.61
CA MET A 1 30.43 -4.91 -1.54
C MET A 1 29.74 -4.25 -2.74
N LEU A 2 30.33 -3.22 -3.36
CA LEU A 2 29.79 -2.55 -4.56
C LEU A 2 30.68 -2.75 -5.81
N ASP A 3 31.65 -3.65 -5.72
CA ASP A 3 32.72 -3.80 -6.72
C ASP A 3 32.21 -4.20 -8.11
N TYR A 4 31.01 -4.79 -8.17
CA TYR A 4 30.32 -5.17 -9.41
C TYR A 4 29.74 -3.98 -10.20
N LEU A 5 29.58 -2.79 -9.60
CA LEU A 5 29.01 -1.63 -10.29
C LEU A 5 30.06 -0.90 -11.14
N ASN A 6 31.35 -1.12 -10.89
CA ASN A 6 32.48 -0.51 -11.61
C ASN A 6 32.41 1.03 -11.75
N ILE A 7 31.64 1.70 -10.90
CA ILE A 7 31.56 3.15 -10.83
C ILE A 7 32.80 3.60 -10.03
N LYS A 8 33.48 4.66 -10.47
CA LYS A 8 34.61 5.26 -9.74
C LYS A 8 34.31 6.63 -9.15
N GLN A 9 33.42 7.38 -9.80
CA GLN A 9 33.09 8.77 -9.47
C GLN A 9 31.66 9.08 -9.90
N ILE A 10 30.97 9.92 -9.14
CA ILE A 10 29.64 10.43 -9.46
C ILE A 10 29.72 11.94 -9.42
N ASN A 11 29.44 12.61 -10.55
CA ASN A 11 29.43 14.09 -10.66
C ASN A 11 30.70 14.77 -10.10
N GLY A 12 31.88 14.19 -10.33
CA GLY A 12 33.13 14.74 -9.79
C GLY A 12 33.46 14.31 -8.35
N LEU A 13 32.56 13.63 -7.63
CA LEU A 13 32.82 13.12 -6.28
C LEU A 13 33.27 11.66 -6.30
N LYS A 14 34.39 11.36 -5.64
CA LYS A 14 34.86 9.97 -5.46
C LYS A 14 33.84 9.21 -4.63
N ILE A 15 33.58 7.95 -4.99
CA ILE A 15 32.64 7.08 -4.27
C ILE A 15 32.99 6.94 -2.80
N GLU A 16 34.28 6.86 -2.47
CA GLU A 16 34.74 6.78 -1.09
C GLU A 16 34.22 7.97 -0.26
N THR A 17 34.26 9.18 -0.83
CA THR A 17 33.71 10.38 -0.19
C THR A 17 32.20 10.25 0.00
N THR A 18 31.46 9.79 -1.01
CA THR A 18 30.02 9.56 -0.91
C THR A 18 29.69 8.54 0.18
N ILE A 19 30.40 7.41 0.25
CA ILE A 19 30.21 6.38 1.27
C ILE A 19 30.48 6.94 2.66
N ARG A 20 31.54 7.73 2.83
CA ARG A 20 31.85 8.39 4.11
C ARG A 20 30.76 9.36 4.54
N LEU A 21 30.22 10.16 3.62
CA LEU A 21 29.09 11.06 3.91
C LEU A 21 27.82 10.29 4.28
N CYS A 22 27.51 9.20 3.56
CA CYS A 22 26.37 8.35 3.90
C CYS A 22 26.53 7.71 5.29
N ARG A 23 27.72 7.18 5.61
CA ARG A 23 28.01 6.66 6.96
C ARG A 23 27.84 7.73 8.02
N PHE A 24 28.33 8.95 7.76
CA PHE A 24 28.19 10.06 8.69
C PHE A 24 26.73 10.37 9.00
N VAL A 25 25.86 10.47 7.98
CA VAL A 25 24.43 10.72 8.15
C VAL A 25 23.73 9.60 8.93
N VAL A 26 24.05 8.34 8.64
CA VAL A 26 23.44 7.18 9.33
C VAL A 26 23.94 7.04 10.77
N GLN A 27 25.21 7.34 11.05
CA GLN A 27 25.81 7.19 12.37
C GLN A 27 25.54 8.37 13.31
N ASN A 28 25.33 9.58 12.77
CA ASN A 28 25.11 10.79 13.58
C ASN A 28 23.64 11.19 13.59
N ASN A 29 22.78 10.21 13.79
CA ASN A 29 21.35 10.40 13.82
C ASN A 29 20.88 10.67 15.25
N SER A 30 20.66 11.95 15.58
CA SER A 30 20.22 12.39 16.90
C SER A 30 18.99 13.29 16.80
N PHE A 31 18.08 13.20 17.76
CA PHE A 31 16.90 14.05 17.84
C PHE A 31 16.68 14.54 19.27
N SER A 32 15.94 15.65 19.41
CA SER A 32 15.58 16.22 20.72
C SER A 32 14.08 16.06 20.98
N TYR A 33 13.72 15.62 22.18
CA TYR A 33 12.33 15.52 22.62
C TYR A 33 12.25 15.80 24.12
N ASN A 34 11.30 16.63 24.56
CA ASN A 34 11.13 17.07 25.96
C ASN A 34 12.47 17.52 26.61
N ASP A 35 13.18 18.42 25.94
CA ASP A 35 14.48 18.97 26.38
C ASP A 35 15.58 17.93 26.64
N LYS A 36 15.43 16.73 26.08
CA LYS A 36 16.43 15.65 26.13
C LYS A 36 16.90 15.29 24.73
N TYR A 37 18.17 14.92 24.62
CA TYR A 37 18.79 14.47 23.38
C TYR A 37 18.88 12.95 23.34
N TYR A 38 18.53 12.38 22.19
CA TYR A 38 18.53 10.95 21.93
C TYR A 38 19.35 10.66 20.69
N HIS A 39 20.12 9.58 20.72
CA HIS A 39 20.85 9.05 19.57
C HIS A 39 20.19 7.76 19.12
N GLU A 40 19.83 7.67 17.84
CA GLU A 40 19.18 6.49 17.28
C GLU A 40 20.22 5.40 16.98
N ILE A 41 20.16 4.32 17.75
CA ILE A 41 21.12 3.21 17.66
C ILE A 41 20.74 2.13 16.64
N ARG A 42 19.47 2.09 16.20
CA ARG A 42 18.95 1.09 15.25
C ARG A 42 17.89 1.72 14.38
N GLY A 43 18.06 1.61 13.06
CA GLY A 43 17.17 2.21 12.08
C GLY A 43 17.77 3.45 11.45
N GLY A 44 16.91 4.26 10.86
CA GLY A 44 17.26 5.58 10.35
C GLY A 44 16.09 6.51 10.59
N ALA A 45 16.38 7.76 11.00
CA ALA A 45 15.36 8.70 11.37
C ALA A 45 14.48 9.05 10.18
N MET A 46 13.17 8.98 10.39
CA MET A 46 12.20 9.47 9.44
C MET A 46 12.40 10.99 9.27
N GLY A 47 12.80 11.41 8.07
CA GLY A 47 13.16 12.80 7.77
C GLY A 47 14.65 13.02 7.48
N SER A 48 15.51 12.01 7.69
CA SER A 48 16.90 12.05 7.21
C SER A 48 16.94 12.11 5.67
N PRO A 49 17.90 12.82 5.05
CA PRO A 49 18.10 12.81 3.59
C PRO A 49 18.24 11.41 2.99
N LEU A 50 18.65 10.42 3.79
CA LEU A 50 18.84 9.03 3.39
C LEU A 50 17.74 8.08 3.86
N ALA A 51 16.68 8.60 4.51
CA ALA A 51 15.62 7.79 5.12
C ALA A 51 14.87 6.90 4.11
N LEU A 52 14.81 7.30 2.84
CA LEU A 52 14.17 6.52 1.78
C LEU A 52 15.17 5.61 1.05
N THR A 53 16.38 6.11 0.82
CA THR A 53 17.37 5.40 -0.01
C THR A 53 18.00 4.22 0.74
N ILE A 54 18.32 4.39 2.02
CA ILE A 54 18.98 3.34 2.81
C ILE A 54 18.09 2.09 2.96
N PRO A 55 16.80 2.19 3.31
CA PRO A 55 15.91 1.03 3.34
C PRO A 55 15.79 0.34 1.99
N ASN A 56 15.71 1.09 0.88
CA ASN A 56 15.65 0.49 -0.46
C ASN A 56 16.93 -0.27 -0.80
N CYS A 57 18.11 0.28 -0.46
CA CYS A 57 19.37 -0.43 -0.61
C CYS A 57 19.43 -1.67 0.27
N TYR A 58 19.01 -1.57 1.54
CA TYR A 58 18.95 -2.70 2.47
C TYR A 58 18.07 -3.82 1.92
N MET A 59 16.84 -3.49 1.49
CA MET A 59 15.91 -4.45 0.89
C MET A 59 16.51 -5.08 -0.37
N LEU A 60 17.12 -4.30 -1.26
CA LEU A 60 17.80 -4.84 -2.44
C LEU A 60 18.88 -5.87 -2.08
N PHE A 61 19.68 -5.63 -1.03
CA PHE A 61 20.70 -6.58 -0.60
C PHE A 61 20.09 -7.81 0.08
N PHE A 62 19.11 -7.61 0.95
CA PHE A 62 18.40 -8.67 1.66
C PHE A 62 17.62 -9.60 0.72
N GLU A 63 16.91 -9.01 -0.26
CA GLU A 63 16.11 -9.74 -1.24
C GLU A 63 16.94 -10.58 -2.20
N ARG A 64 18.21 -10.24 -2.47
CA ARG A 64 19.04 -11.01 -3.42
C ARG A 64 19.15 -12.48 -3.05
N ASP A 65 19.29 -12.79 -1.77
CA ASP A 65 19.42 -14.17 -1.31
C ASP A 65 18.06 -14.87 -1.27
N ILE A 66 16.99 -14.12 -1.03
CA ILE A 66 15.60 -14.60 -1.09
C ILE A 66 15.20 -14.90 -2.54
N ILE A 67 15.45 -13.98 -3.48
CA ILE A 67 15.12 -14.13 -4.91
C ILE A 67 15.80 -15.35 -5.52
N LYS A 68 17.04 -15.66 -5.13
CA LYS A 68 17.72 -16.90 -5.57
C LYS A 68 16.97 -18.16 -5.11
N GLN A 69 16.40 -18.15 -3.90
CA GLN A 69 15.60 -19.27 -3.40
C GLN A 69 14.23 -19.34 -4.08
N ILE A 70 13.60 -18.19 -4.29
CA ILE A 70 12.30 -18.07 -4.97
C ILE A 70 12.39 -18.53 -6.42
N ASN A 71 13.38 -18.06 -7.20
CA ASN A 71 13.52 -18.43 -8.61
C ASN A 71 13.79 -19.93 -8.80
N ASN A 72 14.35 -20.60 -7.79
CA ASN A 72 14.58 -22.04 -7.82
C ASN A 72 13.38 -22.87 -7.34
N GLY A 73 12.34 -22.25 -6.76
CA GLY A 73 11.22 -22.97 -6.13
C GLY A 73 9.83 -22.34 -6.25
N GLY A 74 9.66 -21.26 -7.03
CA GLY A 74 8.39 -20.53 -7.17
C GLY A 74 7.84 -19.92 -5.87
N GLY A 75 8.67 -19.78 -4.83
CA GLY A 75 8.22 -19.50 -3.47
C GLY A 75 7.87 -18.03 -3.19
N LEU A 76 6.94 -17.81 -2.25
CA LEU A 76 6.72 -16.53 -1.59
C LEU A 76 7.43 -16.58 -0.22
N TYR A 77 8.33 -15.64 0.07
CA TYR A 77 9.04 -15.62 1.36
C TYR A 77 8.18 -14.94 2.43
N ILE A 78 7.49 -15.75 3.23
CA ILE A 78 6.77 -15.30 4.42
C ILE A 78 7.64 -15.66 5.62
N SER A 79 8.05 -14.66 6.41
CA SER A 79 8.87 -14.86 7.62
C SER A 79 8.16 -15.69 8.71
N GLN A 80 6.87 -15.97 8.52
CA GLN A 80 6.01 -16.74 9.38
C GLN A 80 5.50 -17.96 8.62
N VAL A 81 5.75 -19.16 9.15
CA VAL A 81 5.19 -20.40 8.61
C VAL A 81 3.73 -20.50 9.07
N GLY A 82 2.79 -20.35 8.13
CA GLY A 82 1.36 -20.40 8.40
C GLY A 82 0.53 -20.41 7.13
N TYR A 83 -0.76 -20.77 7.24
CA TYR A 83 -1.69 -20.74 6.12
C TYR A 83 -2.22 -19.34 5.84
N SER A 84 -2.10 -18.40 6.78
CA SER A 84 -2.46 -17.00 6.55
C SER A 84 -1.57 -16.04 7.33
N THR A 85 -1.47 -14.80 6.85
CA THR A 85 -0.75 -13.72 7.51
C THR A 85 -1.31 -12.36 7.11
N ASN A 86 -1.09 -11.36 7.96
CA ASN A 86 -1.40 -9.96 7.68
C ASN A 86 -0.11 -9.21 7.39
N PHE A 87 -0.04 -8.54 6.25
CA PHE A 87 1.09 -7.70 5.88
C PHE A 87 0.62 -6.33 5.40
N LEU A 88 0.98 -5.30 6.18
CA LEU A 88 0.51 -3.93 5.99
C LEU A 88 -1.03 -3.86 5.99
N ASP A 89 -1.58 -3.88 4.78
CA ASP A 89 -2.97 -3.64 4.45
C ASP A 89 -3.59 -4.81 3.68
N LEU A 90 -2.87 -5.94 3.62
CA LEU A 90 -3.25 -7.16 2.93
C LEU A 90 -3.39 -8.29 3.94
N TYR A 91 -4.52 -8.99 3.87
CA TYR A 91 -4.66 -10.33 4.40
C TYR A 91 -4.30 -11.29 3.27
N ILE A 92 -3.40 -12.23 3.56
CA ILE A 92 -2.90 -13.21 2.60
C ILE A 92 -3.18 -14.58 3.17
N GLU A 93 -3.81 -15.45 2.40
CA GLU A 93 -4.07 -16.84 2.76
C GLU A 93 -3.64 -17.77 1.63
N ASN A 94 -2.94 -18.84 1.99
CA ASN A 94 -2.56 -19.92 1.10
C ASN A 94 -3.65 -20.98 1.11
N LEU A 95 -4.40 -21.07 0.01
CA LEU A 95 -5.46 -22.03 -0.15
C LEU A 95 -4.88 -23.44 -0.32
N LYS A 96 -5.68 -24.48 -0.04
CA LYS A 96 -5.24 -25.89 -0.08
C LYS A 96 -4.70 -26.35 -1.44
N ASN A 97 -5.04 -25.64 -2.51
CA ASN A 97 -4.56 -25.90 -3.88
C ASN A 97 -3.25 -25.16 -4.22
N GLY A 98 -2.68 -24.39 -3.29
CA GLY A 98 -1.49 -23.57 -3.51
C GLY A 98 -1.76 -22.20 -4.14
N GLU A 99 -3.02 -21.84 -4.38
CA GLU A 99 -3.40 -20.50 -4.83
C GLU A 99 -3.45 -19.52 -3.66
N LEU A 100 -3.03 -18.27 -3.91
CA LEU A 100 -3.07 -17.21 -2.91
C LEU A 100 -4.41 -16.48 -2.95
N PHE A 101 -5.12 -16.52 -1.84
CA PHE A 101 -6.24 -15.62 -1.57
C PHE A 101 -5.72 -14.33 -0.92
N THR A 102 -6.23 -13.19 -1.38
CA THR A 102 -5.86 -11.88 -0.87
C THR A 102 -7.10 -10.99 -0.72
N GLU A 103 -7.15 -10.24 0.36
CA GLU A 103 -8.16 -9.21 0.60
C GLU A 103 -7.59 -8.02 1.39
N VAL A 104 -8.36 -6.96 1.51
CA VAL A 104 -7.97 -5.78 2.29
C VAL A 104 -8.02 -6.12 3.78
N TYR A 105 -6.88 -6.02 4.46
CA TYR A 105 -6.82 -6.19 5.90
C TYR A 105 -7.13 -4.87 6.62
N HIS A 106 -8.11 -4.92 7.53
CA HIS A 106 -8.39 -3.83 8.46
C HIS A 106 -7.92 -4.25 9.85
N LYS A 107 -7.10 -3.40 10.48
CA LYS A 107 -6.64 -3.65 11.85
C LYS A 107 -7.85 -3.70 12.81
N PRO A 108 -7.77 -4.42 13.94
CA PRO A 108 -8.85 -4.44 14.93
C PRO A 108 -9.25 -3.05 15.45
N SER A 109 -8.31 -2.11 15.44
CA SER A 109 -8.53 -0.70 15.79
C SER A 109 -8.94 0.18 14.60
N TYR A 110 -9.33 -0.42 13.48
CA TYR A 110 -9.75 0.33 12.29
C TYR A 110 -11.06 1.05 12.59
N GLU A 111 -11.01 2.37 12.47
CA GLU A 111 -12.20 3.21 12.48
C GLU A 111 -12.56 3.59 11.04
N PRO A 112 -13.85 3.70 10.69
CA PRO A 112 -14.31 4.14 9.39
C PRO A 112 -14.11 5.66 9.22
N TYR A 113 -12.89 6.13 9.36
CA TYR A 113 -12.52 7.54 9.31
C TYR A 113 -11.61 7.81 8.10
N TYR A 114 -12.12 8.61 7.18
CA TYR A 114 -11.33 9.26 6.14
C TYR A 114 -11.42 10.76 6.32
N LEU A 115 -10.68 11.51 5.53
CA LEU A 115 -10.77 12.96 5.50
C LEU A 115 -12.23 13.40 5.27
N PRO A 116 -12.90 14.07 6.23
CA PRO A 116 -14.30 14.43 6.07
C PRO A 116 -14.49 15.38 4.88
N PHE A 117 -15.58 15.23 4.14
CA PHE A 117 -15.80 16.04 2.93
C PHE A 117 -15.94 17.55 3.22
N ASN A 118 -16.45 17.90 4.40
CA ASN A 118 -16.62 19.27 4.88
C ASN A 118 -15.35 19.90 5.49
N SER A 119 -14.26 19.15 5.59
CA SER A 119 -13.00 19.66 6.14
C SER A 119 -12.38 20.77 5.27
N VAL A 120 -11.57 21.63 5.91
CA VAL A 120 -10.83 22.74 5.28
C VAL A 120 -9.57 22.23 4.57
N HIS A 121 -9.72 21.15 3.80
CA HIS A 121 -8.66 20.62 2.96
C HIS A 121 -8.96 20.89 1.48
N PRO A 122 -7.92 21.00 0.64
CA PRO A 122 -8.10 21.22 -0.78
C PRO A 122 -9.03 20.18 -1.42
N MET A 123 -9.91 20.64 -2.32
CA MET A 123 -10.90 19.77 -2.96
C MET A 123 -10.26 18.63 -3.76
N TYR A 124 -9.05 18.80 -4.30
CA TYR A 124 -8.38 17.74 -5.04
C TYR A 124 -8.05 16.53 -4.15
N MET A 125 -7.66 16.75 -2.89
CA MET A 125 -7.37 15.67 -1.95
C MET A 125 -8.64 14.87 -1.65
N LYS A 126 -9.70 15.58 -1.26
CA LYS A 126 -11.01 14.98 -0.97
C LYS A 126 -11.54 14.19 -2.17
N LYS A 127 -11.42 14.75 -3.37
CA LYS A 127 -11.86 14.08 -4.62
C LYS A 127 -11.04 12.84 -4.98
N ASN A 128 -9.79 12.75 -4.54
CA ASN A 128 -8.90 11.64 -4.83
C ASN A 128 -9.09 10.46 -3.87
N ILE A 129 -9.56 10.69 -2.64
CA ILE A 129 -9.72 9.63 -1.63
C ILE A 129 -10.58 8.46 -2.12
N PRO A 130 -11.83 8.64 -2.59
CA PRO A 130 -12.63 7.51 -3.07
C PRO A 130 -11.98 6.75 -4.23
N PHE A 131 -11.25 7.48 -5.08
CA PHE A 131 -10.56 6.91 -6.23
C PHE A 131 -9.37 6.04 -5.81
N ALA A 132 -8.50 6.57 -4.95
CA ALA A 132 -7.31 5.87 -4.46
C ALA A 132 -7.70 4.61 -3.68
N MET A 133 -8.72 4.73 -2.81
CA MET A 133 -9.22 3.60 -2.03
C MET A 133 -9.83 2.50 -2.91
N LEU A 134 -10.64 2.86 -3.91
CA LEU A 134 -11.22 1.87 -4.82
C LEU A 134 -10.14 1.13 -5.63
N ILE A 135 -9.13 1.84 -6.14
CA ILE A 135 -8.02 1.22 -6.86
C ILE A 135 -7.25 0.25 -5.97
N ARG A 136 -7.02 0.65 -4.72
CA ARG A 136 -6.38 -0.23 -3.73
C ARG A 136 -7.20 -1.49 -3.51
N THR A 137 -8.51 -1.38 -3.29
CA THR A 137 -9.38 -2.55 -3.12
C THR A 137 -9.31 -3.49 -4.32
N ILE A 138 -9.35 -2.95 -5.55
CA ILE A 138 -9.23 -3.74 -6.78
C ILE A 138 -7.89 -4.47 -6.87
N LYS A 139 -6.80 -3.83 -6.42
CA LYS A 139 -5.46 -4.43 -6.45
C LYS A 139 -5.26 -5.50 -5.38
N TYR A 140 -5.98 -5.40 -4.27
CA TYR A 140 -5.76 -6.22 -3.08
C TYR A 140 -6.69 -7.43 -3.00
N CYS A 141 -7.89 -7.34 -3.56
CA CYS A 141 -8.83 -8.45 -3.57
C CYS A 141 -8.57 -9.36 -4.77
N SER A 142 -8.25 -10.63 -4.52
CA SER A 142 -8.13 -11.64 -5.59
C SER A 142 -9.50 -12.18 -6.02
N LEU A 143 -10.46 -12.28 -5.09
CA LEU A 143 -11.83 -12.70 -5.40
C LEU A 143 -12.75 -11.51 -5.58
N PHE A 144 -13.67 -11.65 -6.53
CA PHE A 144 -14.66 -10.63 -6.83
C PHE A 144 -15.64 -10.37 -5.68
N GLU A 145 -16.07 -11.41 -4.96
CA GLU A 145 -16.97 -11.26 -3.81
C GLU A 145 -16.30 -10.49 -2.66
N ALA A 146 -15.00 -10.74 -2.42
CA ALA A 146 -14.21 -9.98 -1.45
C ALA A 146 -14.12 -8.50 -1.85
N TYR A 147 -13.91 -8.23 -3.15
CA TYR A 147 -13.96 -6.87 -3.69
C TYR A 147 -15.32 -6.19 -3.47
N LEU A 148 -16.44 -6.88 -3.72
CA LEU A 148 -17.78 -6.31 -3.53
C LEU A 148 -18.03 -5.96 -2.06
N ASN A 149 -17.69 -6.85 -1.15
CA ASN A 149 -17.81 -6.61 0.29
C ASN A 149 -16.98 -5.40 0.74
N GLU A 150 -15.72 -5.32 0.29
CA GLU A 150 -14.84 -4.18 0.61
C GLU A 150 -15.30 -2.87 -0.06
N ARG A 151 -15.85 -2.93 -1.27
CA ARG A 151 -16.45 -1.78 -1.96
C ARG A 151 -17.61 -1.22 -1.15
N GLU A 152 -18.49 -2.07 -0.63
CA GLU A 152 -19.63 -1.62 0.19
C GLU A 152 -19.18 -1.04 1.53
N LYS A 153 -18.19 -1.65 2.20
CA LYS A 153 -17.56 -1.07 3.41
C LYS A 153 -16.99 0.31 3.11
N LEU A 154 -16.29 0.48 1.98
CA LEU A 154 -15.75 1.77 1.55
C LEU A 154 -16.87 2.79 1.28
N ARG A 155 -17.96 2.38 0.62
CA ARG A 155 -19.13 3.24 0.36
C ARG A 155 -19.72 3.77 1.66
N ILE A 156 -20.00 2.88 2.61
CA ILE A 156 -20.53 3.23 3.94
C ILE A 156 -19.57 4.18 4.66
N THR A 157 -18.27 3.88 4.65
CA THR A 157 -17.25 4.71 5.28
C THR A 157 -17.23 6.13 4.68
N LEU A 158 -17.29 6.27 3.36
CA LEU A 158 -17.34 7.58 2.71
C LEU A 158 -18.61 8.37 3.06
N LEU A 159 -19.76 7.71 3.14
CA LEU A 159 -21.02 8.32 3.56
C LEU A 159 -20.95 8.84 5.00
N LEU A 160 -20.36 8.05 5.92
CA LEU A 160 -20.12 8.47 7.31
C LEU A 160 -19.22 9.72 7.37
N ASN A 161 -18.24 9.81 6.46
CA ASN A 161 -17.34 10.97 6.30
C ASN A 161 -17.95 12.10 5.43
N LYS A 162 -19.29 12.12 5.27
CA LYS A 162 -20.09 13.18 4.65
C LYS A 162 -19.83 13.40 3.15
N TYR A 163 -19.29 12.40 2.46
CA TYR A 163 -19.20 12.45 1.00
C TYR A 163 -20.59 12.35 0.36
N PRO A 164 -20.92 13.19 -0.65
CA PRO A 164 -22.20 13.10 -1.35
C PRO A 164 -22.37 11.73 -2.05
N GLY A 165 -23.54 11.10 -1.91
CA GLY A 165 -23.80 9.76 -2.48
C GLY A 165 -23.59 9.71 -4.00
N GLU A 166 -24.16 10.66 -4.75
CA GLU A 166 -23.97 10.76 -6.20
C GLU A 166 -22.50 10.89 -6.61
N PHE A 167 -21.71 11.59 -5.79
CA PHE A 167 -20.28 11.75 -6.03
C PHE A 167 -19.53 10.42 -5.85
N ILE A 168 -19.91 9.62 -4.84
CA ILE A 168 -19.34 8.29 -4.61
C ILE A 168 -19.66 7.37 -5.79
N GLU A 169 -20.94 7.28 -6.17
CA GLU A 169 -21.37 6.40 -7.27
C GLU A 169 -20.70 6.77 -8.59
N LYS A 170 -20.59 8.08 -8.88
CA LYS A 170 -19.85 8.56 -10.06
C LYS A 170 -18.38 8.12 -10.03
N LYS A 171 -17.73 8.05 -8.87
CA LYS A 171 -16.35 7.57 -8.78
C LYS A 171 -16.25 6.06 -8.93
N PHE A 172 -17.25 5.32 -8.47
CA PHE A 172 -17.30 3.86 -8.48
C PHE A 172 -17.71 3.28 -9.83
N SER A 173 -18.51 4.00 -10.64
CA SER A 173 -19.04 3.53 -11.94
C SER A 173 -18.01 3.36 -13.06
N HIS A 174 -16.75 3.79 -12.86
CA HIS A 174 -15.75 3.80 -13.93
C HIS A 174 -15.22 2.39 -14.25
N LYS A 175 -15.84 1.76 -15.26
CA LYS A 175 -15.60 0.37 -15.73
C LYS A 175 -14.16 0.01 -16.10
N TYR A 176 -13.36 0.97 -16.57
CA TYR A 176 -11.98 0.69 -17.04
C TYR A 176 -11.00 0.28 -15.92
N LYS A 177 -11.44 0.32 -14.66
CA LYS A 177 -10.61 0.07 -13.48
C LYS A 177 -10.56 -1.41 -13.06
N LEU A 178 -11.38 -2.26 -13.70
CA LEU A 178 -11.60 -3.67 -13.31
C LEU A 178 -10.92 -4.66 -14.26
N LYS A 179 -9.79 -4.27 -14.89
CA LYS A 179 -9.06 -5.16 -15.82
C LYS A 179 -8.55 -6.45 -15.17
N CYS A 180 -8.49 -6.48 -13.85
CA CYS A 180 -8.10 -7.61 -13.02
C CYS A 180 -9.19 -8.70 -12.92
N PHE A 181 -10.44 -8.38 -13.27
CA PHE A 181 -11.59 -9.29 -13.15
C PHE A 181 -12.11 -9.74 -14.52
N THR A 182 -12.72 -10.93 -14.54
CA THR A 182 -13.29 -11.56 -15.75
C THR A 182 -14.42 -10.72 -16.34
N TYR A 183 -14.82 -11.04 -17.58
CA TYR A 183 -15.90 -10.32 -18.27
C TYR A 183 -17.25 -10.46 -17.53
N ASP A 184 -17.54 -11.64 -16.99
CA ASP A 184 -18.79 -11.92 -16.29
C ASP A 184 -18.89 -11.18 -14.95
N GLU A 185 -17.78 -11.12 -14.20
CA GLU A 185 -17.67 -10.32 -12.97
C GLU A 185 -17.88 -8.82 -13.25
N ARG A 186 -17.33 -8.31 -14.35
CA ARG A 186 -17.56 -6.91 -14.78
C ARG A 186 -19.03 -6.62 -15.12
N ASN A 187 -19.76 -7.61 -15.65
CA ASN A 187 -21.18 -7.46 -15.94
C ASN A 187 -22.04 -7.46 -14.65
N ARG A 188 -21.67 -8.25 -13.64
CA ARG A 188 -22.35 -8.25 -12.32
C ARG A 188 -22.26 -6.90 -11.60
N ILE A 189 -21.16 -6.16 -11.73
CA ILE A 189 -21.04 -4.78 -11.21
C ILE A 189 -22.05 -3.84 -11.90
N SER A 190 -22.29 -4.05 -13.20
CA SER A 190 -23.21 -3.20 -13.97
C SER A 190 -24.66 -3.41 -13.55
N SER A 191 -25.05 -4.65 -13.24
CA SER A 191 -26.39 -4.95 -12.70
C SER A 191 -26.55 -4.50 -11.24
N TYR A 192 -25.48 -4.55 -10.43
CA TYR A 192 -25.51 -4.02 -9.05
C TYR A 192 -25.76 -2.51 -9.03
N ASN A 193 -25.04 -1.75 -9.87
CA ASN A 193 -25.24 -0.30 -9.99
C ASN A 193 -26.63 0.09 -10.51
N GLN A 194 -27.30 -0.77 -11.30
CA GLN A 194 -28.67 -0.53 -11.77
C GLN A 194 -29.72 -0.81 -10.69
N ASN A 195 -29.50 -1.80 -9.82
CA ASN A 195 -30.44 -2.12 -8.73
C ASN A 195 -30.44 -1.05 -7.61
N ASP A 196 -29.30 -0.40 -7.35
CA ASP A 196 -29.19 0.71 -6.40
C ASP A 196 -29.85 2.02 -6.89
N GLU A 197 -30.08 2.17 -8.20
CA GLU A 197 -30.87 3.28 -8.75
C GLU A 197 -32.39 3.04 -8.59
N ILE A 198 -32.83 1.78 -8.67
CA ILE A 198 -34.26 1.41 -8.54
C ILE A 198 -34.75 1.51 -7.08
N GLN A 199 -33.87 1.32 -6.09
CA GLN A 199 -34.22 1.50 -4.67
C GLN A 199 -34.24 2.98 -4.21
N LYS A 200 -33.88 3.94 -5.07
CA LYS A 200 -33.91 5.39 -4.76
C LYS A 200 -35.16 6.11 -5.26
N SER A 201 -36.12 5.40 -5.86
CA SER A 201 -37.40 5.96 -6.33
C SER A 201 -38.61 5.70 -5.41
N PHE A 202 -38.37 5.35 -4.14
CA PHE A 202 -39.41 5.23 -3.10
C PHE A 202 -39.02 6.05 -1.86
#